data_AF-A0A1I8EFY7-F1
#
_entry.id   AF-A0A1I8EFY7-F1
#
_cell.length_a   1.000
_cell.length_b   1.000
_cell.length_c   1.000
_cell.angle_alpha   90.00
_cell.angle_beta   90.00
_cell.angle_gamma   90.00
#
_symmetry.space_group_name_H-M   'P 1'
#
loop_
_entity.id
_entity.type
_entity.pdbx_description
1 polymer ?
#
loop_
_entity_poly.entity_id
_entity_poly.type
_entity_poly.pdbx_seq_one_letter_code
_entity_poly.pdbx_strand_id
1 'polypeptide(L)'
;MKTIIGIILLYLKWIIRHYHLLIRGKNLEPFTLINRNKCSPPKLVKFGLTDIPQYPGGNWHWKHKHWSFYASRGNRPYMEDRMHYLNDPYHNLVMFSIFDGHGGPRITLSKNNVEDNPKVRNLKKWKKMKEIRKEKKRKSRKRSVKINIEKEKTMRIRIFKTKILFVSQYLEEHFSGAIRQRLLRGSSKCHPSLTGHSNDHAIITEVHNIDDEIVRLHPSLSSLTGSTLISVILELNRFLTVINIGDSRAVACDITGRAIPLSADHKPSDSY
;
A
#
# COMPACT_ATOMS: atom_id res chain seq x y z
N MET A 1 -63.85 -43.12 -11.07
CA MET A 1 -62.74 -42.62 -10.21
C MET A 1 -61.51 -43.53 -10.20
N LYS A 2 -61.64 -44.84 -9.96
CA LYS A 2 -60.47 -45.78 -9.90
C LYS A 2 -59.65 -45.87 -11.19
N THR A 3 -60.30 -45.77 -12.35
CA THR A 3 -59.65 -45.80 -13.68
C THR A 3 -58.80 -44.55 -13.96
N ILE A 4 -59.32 -43.37 -13.62
CA ILE A 4 -58.61 -42.09 -13.80
C ILE A 4 -57.37 -42.03 -12.92
N ILE A 5 -57.47 -42.49 -11.66
CA ILE A 5 -56.34 -42.56 -10.73
C ILE A 5 -55.25 -43.52 -11.27
N GLY A 6 -55.66 -44.66 -11.85
CA GLY A 6 -54.72 -45.60 -12.48
C GLY A 6 -53.93 -45.00 -13.64
N ILE A 7 -54.58 -44.22 -14.50
CA ILE A 7 -53.95 -43.55 -15.64
C ILE A 7 -52.95 -42.48 -15.16
N ILE A 8 -53.32 -41.70 -14.15
CA ILE A 8 -52.45 -40.67 -13.56
C ILE A 8 -51.21 -41.32 -12.93
N LEU A 9 -51.37 -42.42 -12.20
CA LEU A 9 -50.25 -43.14 -11.59
C LEU A 9 -49.30 -43.73 -12.63
N LEU A 10 -49.83 -44.28 -13.74
CA LEU A 10 -49.01 -44.77 -14.85
C LEU A 10 -48.24 -43.64 -15.53
N TYR A 11 -48.89 -42.50 -15.74
CA TYR A 11 -48.27 -41.32 -16.33
C TYR A 11 -47.16 -40.74 -15.46
N LEU A 12 -47.39 -40.62 -14.14
CA LEU A 12 -46.37 -40.20 -13.18
C LEU A 12 -45.18 -41.17 -13.14
N LYS A 13 -45.44 -42.47 -13.16
CA LYS A 13 -44.39 -43.50 -13.18
C LYS A 13 -43.58 -43.46 -14.48
N TRP A 14 -44.23 -43.16 -15.60
CA TRP A 14 -43.57 -42.96 -16.89
C TRP A 14 -42.71 -41.69 -16.90
N ILE A 15 -43.23 -40.55 -16.44
CA ILE A 15 -42.45 -39.30 -16.31
C ILE A 15 -41.24 -39.51 -15.42
N ILE A 16 -41.41 -40.09 -14.22
CA ILE A 16 -40.30 -40.30 -13.30
C ILE A 16 -39.24 -41.18 -13.95
N ARG A 17 -39.63 -42.24 -14.67
CA ARG A 17 -38.68 -43.16 -15.33
C ARG A 17 -38.02 -42.52 -16.56
N HIS A 18 -38.75 -41.76 -17.35
CA HIS A 18 -38.25 -41.10 -18.56
C HIS A 18 -37.28 -39.96 -18.24
N TYR A 19 -37.61 -39.15 -17.22
CA TYR A 19 -36.78 -38.03 -16.77
C TYR A 19 -35.83 -38.39 -15.62
N HIS A 20 -35.81 -39.64 -15.15
CA HIS A 20 -34.97 -40.09 -14.01
C HIS A 20 -33.48 -39.74 -14.19
N LEU A 21 -32.97 -39.88 -15.41
CA LEU A 21 -31.57 -39.61 -15.75
C LEU A 21 -31.23 -38.11 -15.71
N LEU A 22 -32.19 -37.26 -16.10
CA LEU A 22 -32.09 -35.80 -16.03
C LEU A 22 -32.23 -35.31 -14.57
N ILE A 23 -33.16 -35.89 -13.81
CA ILE A 23 -33.45 -35.52 -12.41
C ILE A 23 -32.28 -35.90 -11.48
N ARG A 24 -31.61 -37.04 -11.72
CA ARG A 24 -30.43 -37.45 -10.92
C ARG A 24 -29.14 -36.69 -11.26
N GLY A 25 -29.15 -35.81 -12.26
CA GLY A 25 -27.96 -35.06 -12.65
C GLY A 25 -26.76 -35.93 -13.04
N LYS A 26 -26.98 -37.17 -13.49
CA LYS A 26 -25.89 -38.14 -13.78
C LYS A 26 -24.98 -37.74 -14.95
N ASN A 27 -25.44 -36.82 -15.80
CA ASN A 27 -24.66 -36.21 -16.88
C ASN A 27 -24.22 -34.77 -16.58
N LEU A 28 -24.49 -34.26 -15.37
CA LEU A 28 -23.84 -33.05 -14.90
C LEU A 28 -22.50 -33.48 -14.34
N GLU A 29 -21.47 -33.42 -15.19
CA GLU A 29 -20.07 -33.49 -14.75
C GLU A 29 -19.93 -32.68 -13.45
N PRO A 30 -19.51 -33.30 -12.33
CA PRO A 30 -19.27 -32.61 -11.05
C PRO A 30 -18.34 -31.39 -11.19
N PHE A 31 -17.64 -31.34 -12.32
CA PHE A 31 -16.66 -30.36 -12.71
C PHE A 31 -17.22 -29.04 -13.28
N THR A 32 -18.52 -28.96 -13.62
CA THR A 32 -19.06 -27.79 -14.35
C THR A 32 -19.45 -26.61 -13.46
N LEU A 33 -19.90 -26.85 -12.22
CA LEU A 33 -20.21 -25.78 -11.26
C LEU A 33 -18.96 -25.23 -10.55
N ILE A 34 -17.97 -26.09 -10.27
CA ILE A 34 -16.75 -25.72 -9.55
C ILE A 34 -15.86 -24.79 -10.39
N ASN A 35 -15.87 -24.93 -11.73
CA ASN A 35 -15.04 -24.10 -12.61
C ASN A 35 -15.70 -22.79 -13.07
N ARG A 36 -17.04 -22.65 -12.97
CA ARG A 36 -17.74 -21.42 -13.41
C ARG A 36 -17.76 -20.31 -12.35
N ASN A 37 -17.54 -20.65 -11.09
CA ASN A 37 -17.50 -19.69 -9.98
C ASN A 37 -16.07 -19.38 -9.50
N LYS A 38 -15.08 -19.38 -10.41
CA LYS A 38 -13.79 -18.74 -10.15
C LYS A 38 -13.96 -17.22 -10.16
N CYS A 39 -14.76 -16.70 -9.22
CA CYS A 39 -14.73 -15.30 -8.87
C CYS A 39 -13.41 -15.04 -8.16
N SER A 40 -12.46 -14.41 -8.84
CA SER A 40 -11.31 -13.82 -8.17
C SER A 40 -11.81 -12.53 -7.52
N PRO A 41 -11.87 -12.45 -6.18
CA PRO A 41 -12.32 -11.24 -5.53
C PRO A 41 -11.38 -10.08 -5.92
N PRO A 42 -11.91 -8.87 -6.11
CA PRO A 42 -11.10 -7.75 -6.56
C PRO A 42 -9.99 -7.47 -5.54
N LYS A 43 -8.75 -7.29 -5.99
CA LYS A 43 -7.60 -7.21 -5.08
C LYS A 43 -7.36 -5.76 -4.66
N LEU A 44 -7.06 -5.55 -3.38
CA LEU A 44 -6.49 -4.29 -2.90
C LEU A 44 -5.14 -4.08 -3.61
N VAL A 45 -5.01 -2.97 -4.34
CA VAL A 45 -3.77 -2.60 -5.01
C VAL A 45 -3.11 -1.49 -4.20
N LYS A 46 -1.84 -1.70 -3.84
CA LYS A 46 -0.93 -0.66 -3.35
C LYS A 46 0.28 -0.63 -4.26
N PHE A 47 0.72 0.57 -4.59
CA PHE A 47 1.79 0.79 -5.54
C PHE A 47 2.51 2.09 -5.20
N GLY A 48 3.83 2.04 -5.07
CA GLY A 48 4.65 3.20 -4.79
C GLY A 48 5.70 3.46 -5.87
N LEU A 49 6.49 4.51 -5.69
CA LEU A 49 7.66 4.76 -6.54
C LEU A 49 8.68 3.62 -6.42
N THR A 50 8.80 3.04 -5.23
CA THR A 50 9.75 1.95 -4.93
C THR A 50 9.46 0.67 -5.73
N ASP A 51 8.22 0.51 -6.21
CA ASP A 51 7.81 -0.62 -7.05
C ASP A 51 8.16 -0.43 -8.53
N ILE A 52 8.58 0.78 -8.94
CA ILE A 52 8.91 1.13 -10.32
C ILE A 52 10.42 1.01 -10.53
N PRO A 53 10.88 0.27 -11.55
CA PRO A 53 12.30 0.23 -11.87
C PRO A 53 12.78 1.61 -12.33
N GLN A 54 14.00 1.98 -11.91
CA GLN A 54 14.66 3.17 -12.40
C GLN A 54 15.15 2.95 -13.84
N TYR A 55 14.70 3.78 -14.76
CA TYR A 55 15.13 3.80 -16.16
C TYR A 55 16.37 4.68 -16.37
N PRO A 56 17.10 4.50 -17.49
CA PRO A 56 18.22 5.35 -17.86
C PRO A 56 17.87 6.85 -17.80
N GLY A 57 18.82 7.66 -17.34
CA GLY A 57 18.60 9.08 -17.08
C GLY A 57 17.98 9.38 -15.71
N GLY A 58 17.71 8.36 -14.89
CA GLY A 58 17.15 8.55 -13.54
C GLY A 58 15.67 8.89 -13.60
N ASN A 59 14.92 8.17 -14.43
CA ASN A 59 13.49 8.38 -14.65
C ASN A 59 12.69 7.17 -14.15
N TRP A 60 11.45 7.42 -13.75
CA TRP A 60 10.48 6.40 -13.36
C TRP A 60 9.19 6.69 -14.10
N HIS A 61 8.62 5.67 -14.73
CA HIS A 61 7.33 5.83 -15.36
C HIS A 61 6.53 4.54 -15.27
N TRP A 62 5.23 4.69 -15.15
CA TRP A 62 4.29 3.58 -15.15
C TRP A 62 3.01 3.98 -15.86
N LYS A 63 2.50 3.10 -16.72
CA LYS A 63 1.26 3.33 -17.46
C LYS A 63 0.27 2.23 -17.12
N HIS A 64 -0.81 2.61 -16.46
CA HIS A 64 -1.99 1.77 -16.24
C HIS A 64 -3.09 2.18 -17.23
N LYS A 65 -4.20 1.42 -17.27
CA LYS A 65 -5.35 1.71 -18.13
C LYS A 65 -6.01 3.06 -17.84
N HIS A 66 -6.00 3.48 -16.57
CA HIS A 66 -6.76 4.65 -16.10
C HIS A 66 -5.90 5.75 -15.48
N TRP A 67 -4.62 5.50 -15.28
CA TRP A 67 -3.70 6.45 -14.67
C TRP A 67 -2.31 6.22 -15.22
N SER A 68 -1.50 7.27 -15.18
CA SER A 68 -0.09 7.22 -15.52
C SER A 68 0.69 7.95 -14.46
N PHE A 69 1.90 7.49 -14.23
CA PHE A 69 2.85 8.12 -13.35
C PHE A 69 4.15 8.36 -14.11
N TYR A 70 4.77 9.50 -13.84
CA TYR A 70 6.08 9.85 -14.32
C TYR A 70 6.81 10.65 -13.24
N ALA A 71 8.09 10.35 -13.04
CA ALA A 71 9.01 11.15 -12.27
C ALA A 71 10.40 11.12 -12.87
N SER A 72 11.15 12.21 -12.66
CA SER A 72 12.54 12.33 -13.06
C SER A 72 13.35 12.88 -11.90
N ARG A 73 14.50 12.27 -11.63
CA ARG A 73 15.47 12.80 -10.66
C ARG A 73 16.02 14.16 -11.10
N GLY A 74 16.04 14.42 -12.42
CA GLY A 74 16.71 15.59 -12.99
C GLY A 74 18.18 15.66 -12.58
N ASN A 75 18.67 16.88 -12.33
CA ASN A 75 20.06 17.16 -11.97
C ASN A 75 20.35 17.00 -10.46
N ARG A 76 19.46 16.35 -9.71
CA ARG A 76 19.65 16.10 -8.27
C ARG A 76 20.50 14.83 -8.06
N PRO A 77 21.31 14.76 -6.98
CA PRO A 77 22.14 13.59 -6.70
C PRO A 77 21.32 12.32 -6.40
N TYR A 78 20.15 12.48 -5.77
CA TYR A 78 19.22 11.42 -5.40
C TYR A 78 17.78 11.88 -5.62
N MET A 79 16.84 10.93 -5.70
CA MET A 79 15.41 11.18 -5.82
C MET A 79 14.79 11.18 -4.43
N GLU A 80 14.33 12.33 -3.95
CA GLU A 80 13.67 12.47 -2.64
C GLU A 80 12.15 12.31 -2.77
N ASP A 81 11.55 12.73 -3.89
CA ASP A 81 10.12 12.64 -4.06
C ASP A 81 9.67 11.19 -4.09
N ARG A 82 8.45 10.97 -3.60
CA ARG A 82 7.76 9.69 -3.60
C ARG A 82 6.35 9.86 -4.10
N MET A 83 5.79 8.76 -4.58
CA MET A 83 4.39 8.67 -4.95
C MET A 83 3.80 7.43 -4.30
N HIS A 84 2.49 7.45 -4.08
CA HIS A 84 1.77 6.29 -3.64
C HIS A 84 0.37 6.26 -4.25
N TYR A 85 -0.02 5.09 -4.73
CA TYR A 85 -1.34 4.77 -5.25
C TYR A 85 -1.98 3.63 -4.44
N LEU A 86 -3.21 3.84 -4.01
CA LEU A 86 -4.06 2.82 -3.40
C LEU A 86 -5.38 2.73 -4.15
N ASN A 87 -5.79 1.50 -4.46
CA ASN A 87 -7.12 1.20 -4.92
C ASN A 87 -7.69 0.07 -4.07
N ASP A 88 -8.68 0.42 -3.25
CA ASP A 88 -9.47 -0.51 -2.46
C ASP A 88 -10.86 -0.70 -3.08
N PRO A 89 -11.04 -1.73 -3.92
CA PRO A 89 -12.31 -1.98 -4.58
C PRO A 89 -13.41 -2.44 -3.62
N TYR A 90 -13.07 -2.93 -2.42
CA TYR A 90 -14.08 -3.37 -1.44
C TYR A 90 -14.84 -2.22 -0.82
N HIS A 91 -14.18 -1.06 -0.70
CA HIS A 91 -14.75 0.13 -0.08
C HIS A 91 -14.91 1.28 -1.09
N ASN A 92 -14.73 1.00 -2.39
CA ASN A 92 -14.78 1.98 -3.48
C ASN A 92 -13.95 3.23 -3.16
N LEU A 93 -12.71 3.00 -2.75
CA LEU A 93 -11.78 4.00 -2.26
C LEU A 93 -10.52 3.99 -3.13
N VAL A 94 -10.21 5.14 -3.72
CA VAL A 94 -8.97 5.35 -4.48
C VAL A 94 -8.20 6.50 -3.86
N MET A 95 -6.89 6.37 -3.77
CA MET A 95 -6.03 7.42 -3.24
C MET A 95 -4.76 7.55 -4.08
N PHE A 96 -4.46 8.78 -4.47
CA PHE A 96 -3.22 9.17 -5.11
C PHE A 96 -2.49 10.13 -4.17
N SER A 97 -1.22 9.89 -3.89
CA SER A 97 -0.43 10.75 -3.02
C SER A 97 0.94 11.00 -3.64
N ILE A 98 1.43 12.23 -3.47
CA ILE A 98 2.78 12.66 -3.84
C ILE A 98 3.40 13.31 -2.61
N PHE A 99 4.68 13.03 -2.40
CA PHE A 99 5.45 13.52 -1.26
C PHE A 99 6.77 14.06 -1.80
N ASP A 100 6.96 15.37 -1.79
CA ASP A 100 8.22 16.02 -2.20
C ASP A 100 9.13 16.14 -0.97
N GLY A 101 10.11 15.23 -0.90
CA GLY A 101 11.05 15.15 0.21
C GLY A 101 12.16 16.20 0.08
N HIS A 102 12.61 16.75 1.20
CA HIS A 102 13.71 17.71 1.24
C HIS A 102 14.58 17.54 2.49
N GLY A 103 15.79 18.12 2.46
CA GLY A 103 16.76 18.07 3.56
C GLY A 103 17.77 16.91 3.46
N GLY A 104 17.68 16.08 2.43
CA GLY A 104 18.64 15.04 2.13
C GLY A 104 18.39 13.71 2.86
N PRO A 105 19.11 12.65 2.48
CA PRO A 105 19.00 11.37 3.14
C PRO A 105 19.64 11.42 4.52
N ARG A 106 19.05 10.71 5.48
CA ARG A 106 19.58 10.50 6.84
C ARG A 106 21.05 10.06 6.88
N ILE A 107 21.56 9.40 5.84
CA ILE A 107 22.95 8.91 5.77
C ILE A 107 23.96 10.05 5.97
N THR A 108 23.68 11.26 5.47
CA THR A 108 24.61 12.40 5.59
C THR A 108 24.85 12.79 7.05
N LEU A 109 23.84 12.65 7.92
CA LEU A 109 23.93 12.93 9.36
C LEU A 109 24.74 11.88 10.12
N SER A 110 24.78 10.64 9.61
CA SER A 110 25.53 9.56 10.26
C SER A 110 27.03 9.58 9.93
N LYS A 111 27.46 10.21 8.83
CA LYS A 111 28.89 10.24 8.46
C LYS A 111 29.75 11.02 9.45
N ASN A 112 29.21 12.05 10.10
CA ASN A 112 29.95 12.83 11.11
C ASN A 112 30.26 12.06 12.41
N ASN A 113 29.72 10.84 12.60
CA ASN A 113 29.94 10.03 13.80
C ASN A 113 30.47 8.61 13.53
N VAL A 114 30.70 8.24 12.26
CA VAL A 114 30.98 6.84 11.89
C VAL A 114 32.47 6.55 11.69
N GLU A 115 33.30 7.54 11.37
CA GLU A 115 34.74 7.30 11.15
C GLU A 115 35.52 6.99 12.43
N ASP A 116 35.10 7.48 13.60
CA ASP A 116 35.76 7.20 14.89
C ASP A 116 35.14 6.07 15.72
N ASN A 117 34.19 5.31 15.16
CA ASN A 117 33.48 4.31 15.96
C ASN A 117 34.25 2.97 16.06
N PRO A 118 34.74 2.56 17.25
CA PRO A 118 35.51 1.32 17.45
C PRO A 118 34.73 0.05 17.06
N LYS A 119 33.40 0.13 16.95
CA LYS A 119 32.53 -0.97 16.48
C LYS A 119 32.70 -1.26 14.98
N VAL A 120 33.01 -0.27 14.14
CA VAL A 120 33.22 -0.46 12.69
C VAL A 120 34.57 -1.13 12.43
N ARG A 121 35.60 -0.77 13.21
CA ARG A 121 36.90 -1.47 13.24
C ARG A 121 36.75 -2.93 13.65
N ASN A 122 35.89 -3.20 14.65
CA ASN A 122 35.55 -4.56 15.07
C ASN A 122 34.69 -5.32 14.03
N LEU A 123 33.90 -4.63 13.19
CA LEU A 123 33.09 -5.25 12.14
C LEU A 123 33.93 -5.78 10.97
N LYS A 124 35.00 -5.08 10.59
CA LYS A 124 36.01 -5.60 9.63
C LYS A 124 36.70 -6.85 10.19
N LYS A 125 37.05 -6.84 11.47
CA LYS A 125 37.61 -8.00 12.20
C LYS A 125 36.62 -9.18 12.26
N TRP A 126 35.34 -8.91 12.50
CA TRP A 126 34.25 -9.89 12.51
C TRP A 126 33.95 -10.51 11.14
N LYS A 127 34.03 -9.73 10.05
CA LYS A 127 33.89 -10.25 8.67
C LYS A 127 35.00 -11.25 8.34
N LYS A 128 36.26 -10.92 8.68
CA LYS A 128 37.43 -11.82 8.54
C LYS A 128 37.29 -13.10 9.39
N MET A 129 36.77 -12.99 10.61
CA MET A 129 36.51 -14.16 11.47
C MET A 129 35.33 -15.03 11.00
N LYS A 130 34.36 -14.46 10.27
CA LYS A 130 33.21 -15.20 9.70
C LYS A 130 33.60 -16.05 8.49
N GLU A 131 34.56 -15.60 7.68
CA GLU A 131 35.11 -16.41 6.59
C GLU A 131 35.85 -17.63 7.15
N ILE A 132 36.72 -17.44 8.16
CA ILE A 132 37.42 -18.54 8.84
C ILE A 132 36.43 -19.54 9.50
N ARG A 133 35.28 -19.04 10.01
CA ARG A 133 34.24 -19.90 10.59
C ARG A 133 33.40 -20.64 9.55
N LYS A 134 33.25 -20.12 8.33
CA LYS A 134 32.54 -20.80 7.22
C LYS A 134 33.31 -22.05 6.76
N GLU A 135 34.64 -22.00 6.77
CA GLU A 135 35.52 -23.15 6.52
C GLU A 135 35.25 -24.30 7.52
N LYS A 136 35.13 -23.97 8.81
CA LYS A 136 34.95 -24.96 9.90
C LYS A 136 33.52 -25.50 10.03
N LYS A 137 32.51 -24.79 9.51
CA LYS A 137 31.09 -25.16 9.66
C LYS A 137 30.57 -26.14 8.59
N ARG A 138 31.45 -26.65 7.72
CA ARG A 138 31.16 -27.74 6.77
C ARG A 138 31.03 -29.12 7.45
N LYS A 139 31.26 -29.23 8.78
CA LYS A 139 31.36 -30.52 9.50
C LYS A 139 30.36 -30.81 10.63
N SER A 140 29.40 -29.97 10.97
CA SER A 140 28.40 -30.36 11.99
C SER A 140 27.08 -29.62 11.83
N ARG A 141 26.07 -30.37 11.41
CA ARG A 141 24.71 -29.89 11.13
C ARG A 141 23.73 -30.64 12.03
N LYS A 142 22.68 -29.93 12.44
CA LYS A 142 21.43 -30.37 13.12
C LYS A 142 21.37 -30.11 14.64
N ARG A 143 20.91 -28.90 15.00
CA ARG A 143 20.04 -28.61 16.18
C ARG A 143 19.51 -27.15 16.22
N SER A 144 19.34 -26.48 15.07
CA SER A 144 19.27 -24.99 15.00
C SER A 144 18.10 -24.45 14.20
N VAL A 145 16.86 -24.90 14.45
CA VAL A 145 15.71 -24.46 13.63
C VAL A 145 14.77 -23.48 14.37
N LYS A 146 14.53 -23.64 15.69
CA LYS A 146 13.62 -22.73 16.42
C LYS A 146 14.21 -21.34 16.76
N ILE A 147 15.48 -21.27 17.17
CA ILE A 147 16.17 -20.00 17.53
C ILE A 147 16.40 -19.11 16.30
N ASN A 148 16.38 -19.68 15.10
CA ASN A 148 16.70 -18.95 13.87
C ASN A 148 15.53 -18.09 13.38
N ILE A 149 14.29 -18.53 13.58
CA ILE A 149 13.08 -17.82 13.13
C ILE A 149 12.85 -16.55 13.94
N GLU A 150 13.08 -16.59 15.25
CA GLU A 150 12.88 -15.43 16.13
C GLU A 150 13.99 -14.39 15.95
N LYS A 151 15.23 -14.85 15.72
CA LYS A 151 16.35 -13.99 15.34
C LYS A 151 16.18 -13.39 13.94
N GLU A 152 15.64 -14.12 12.96
CA GLU A 152 15.31 -13.56 11.65
C GLU A 152 14.20 -12.52 11.72
N LYS A 153 13.15 -12.74 12.53
CA LYS A 153 12.07 -11.75 12.73
C LYS A 153 12.62 -10.47 13.35
N THR A 154 13.39 -10.57 14.44
CA THR A 154 14.00 -9.39 15.08
C THR A 154 15.05 -8.70 14.19
N MET A 155 15.80 -9.46 13.39
CA MET A 155 16.76 -8.91 12.43
C MET A 155 16.07 -8.23 11.25
N ARG A 156 14.97 -8.79 10.72
CA ARG A 156 14.13 -8.13 9.69
C ARG A 156 13.53 -6.83 10.21
N ILE A 157 12.97 -6.83 11.42
CA ILE A 157 12.44 -5.62 12.07
C ILE A 157 13.54 -4.56 12.27
N ARG A 158 14.75 -4.97 12.70
CA ARG A 158 15.91 -4.07 12.81
C ARG A 158 16.40 -3.54 11.46
N ILE A 159 16.46 -4.39 10.43
CA ILE A 159 16.87 -4.01 9.07
C ILE A 159 15.88 -3.02 8.46
N PHE A 160 14.57 -3.24 8.67
CA PHE A 160 13.52 -2.32 8.22
C PHE A 160 13.63 -0.96 8.90
N LYS A 161 13.84 -0.93 10.23
CA LYS A 161 14.07 0.32 11.00
C LYS A 161 15.32 1.11 10.57
N THR A 162 16.25 0.51 9.83
CA THR A 162 17.50 1.14 9.39
C THR A 162 17.51 1.61 7.92
N LYS A 163 16.44 1.38 7.15
CA LYS A 163 16.43 1.64 5.70
C LYS A 163 15.66 2.89 5.24
N ILE A 164 14.91 3.54 6.13
CA ILE A 164 14.21 4.78 5.78
C ILE A 164 15.23 5.91 5.70
N LEU A 165 15.39 6.45 4.49
CA LEU A 165 16.34 7.50 4.20
C LEU A 165 15.71 8.89 4.21
N PHE A 166 14.43 8.99 3.85
CA PHE A 166 13.69 10.24 3.67
C PHE A 166 12.35 10.18 4.39
N VAL A 167 11.82 11.33 4.81
CA VAL A 167 10.46 11.43 5.37
C VAL A 167 9.41 11.02 4.32
N SER A 168 9.59 11.44 3.08
CA SER A 168 8.74 11.06 1.94
C SER A 168 8.64 9.53 1.75
N GLN A 169 9.71 8.78 2.03
CA GLN A 169 9.72 7.32 1.98
C GLN A 169 8.88 6.70 3.11
N TYR A 170 8.95 7.27 4.32
CA TYR A 170 8.07 6.83 5.40
C TYR A 170 6.59 7.07 5.03
N LEU A 171 6.29 8.23 4.46
CA LEU A 171 4.93 8.56 4.01
C LEU A 171 4.44 7.62 2.91
N GLU A 172 5.27 7.29 1.92
CA GLU A 172 4.95 6.28 0.90
C GLU A 172 4.55 4.93 1.52
N GLU A 173 5.30 4.46 2.51
CA GLU A 173 5.06 3.15 3.13
C GLU A 173 3.82 3.13 4.06
N HIS A 174 3.51 4.23 4.74
CA HIS A 174 2.58 4.25 5.87
C HIS A 174 1.31 5.08 5.66
N PHE A 175 1.37 6.19 4.93
CA PHE A 175 0.31 7.21 4.88
C PHE A 175 -1.05 6.63 4.46
N SER A 176 -1.09 5.97 3.31
CA SER A 176 -2.34 5.43 2.75
C SER A 176 -3.00 4.38 3.62
N GLY A 177 -2.19 3.58 4.33
CA GLY A 177 -2.65 2.55 5.24
C GLY A 177 -3.34 3.15 6.45
N ALA A 178 -2.72 4.16 7.05
CA ALA A 178 -3.25 4.89 8.20
C ALA A 178 -4.57 5.59 7.86
N ILE A 179 -4.59 6.39 6.79
CA ILE A 179 -5.79 7.12 6.35
C ILE A 179 -6.93 6.16 5.99
N ARG A 180 -6.65 5.10 5.22
CA ARG A 180 -7.65 4.07 4.92
C ARG A 180 -8.22 3.45 6.20
N GLN A 181 -7.38 3.06 7.15
CA GLN A 181 -7.87 2.48 8.41
C GLN A 181 -8.75 3.46 9.18
N ARG A 182 -8.39 4.76 9.18
CA ARG A 182 -9.18 5.81 9.83
C ARG A 182 -10.56 5.96 9.18
N LEU A 183 -10.64 6.04 7.85
CA LEU A 183 -11.90 6.17 7.11
C LEU A 183 -12.83 4.96 7.33
N LEU A 184 -12.26 3.75 7.35
CA LEU A 184 -13.03 2.52 7.56
C LEU A 184 -13.57 2.38 8.99
N ARG A 185 -12.82 2.84 10.00
CA ARG A 185 -13.28 2.86 11.40
C ARG A 185 -14.43 3.83 11.62
N GLY A 186 -14.40 4.99 10.96
CA GLY A 186 -15.49 5.99 11.02
C GLY A 186 -16.81 5.48 10.42
N SER A 187 -16.73 4.60 9.41
CA SER A 187 -17.89 4.09 8.66
C SER A 187 -18.72 3.01 9.40
N SER A 188 -18.27 2.51 10.55
CA SER A 188 -18.89 1.37 11.26
C SER A 188 -20.08 1.75 12.16
N LYS A 189 -20.38 3.04 12.35
CA LYS A 189 -21.60 3.47 13.05
C LYS A 189 -22.70 3.72 12.02
N CYS A 190 -23.83 3.03 12.17
CA CYS A 190 -25.04 3.21 11.35
C CYS A 190 -25.51 4.67 11.34
N HIS A 191 -24.98 5.49 10.43
CA HIS A 191 -25.68 6.68 9.92
C HIS A 191 -24.99 7.16 8.63
N PRO A 192 -25.65 7.08 7.47
CA PRO A 192 -25.22 7.79 6.27
C PRO A 192 -25.67 9.26 6.39
N SER A 193 -25.19 9.99 7.42
CA SER A 193 -25.31 11.45 7.40
C SER A 193 -24.16 12.00 6.58
N LEU A 194 -24.47 12.31 5.32
CA LEU A 194 -23.70 13.10 4.39
C LEU A 194 -23.35 14.49 4.99
N THR A 195 -22.27 14.58 5.74
CA THR A 195 -21.58 15.86 5.93
C THR A 195 -20.09 15.58 5.91
N GLY A 196 -19.39 16.06 4.88
CA GLY A 196 -17.94 15.89 4.72
C GLY A 196 -17.12 16.28 5.96
N HIS A 197 -17.64 17.20 6.78
CA HIS A 197 -16.98 17.72 7.97
C HIS A 197 -16.55 16.71 9.03
N SER A 198 -17.25 15.59 9.21
CA SER A 198 -16.87 14.61 10.26
C SER A 198 -15.61 13.82 9.89
N ASN A 199 -15.39 13.58 8.60
CA ASN A 199 -14.22 12.88 8.11
C ASN A 199 -13.00 13.79 8.05
N ASP A 200 -13.18 15.09 7.80
CA ASP A 200 -12.09 16.07 7.75
C ASP A 200 -11.28 16.07 9.06
N HIS A 201 -11.95 16.18 10.21
CA HIS A 201 -11.29 16.12 11.51
C HIS A 201 -10.55 14.80 11.75
N ALA A 202 -11.14 13.68 11.31
CA ALA A 202 -10.54 12.36 11.46
C ALA A 202 -9.26 12.23 10.62
N ILE A 203 -9.28 12.75 9.40
CA ILE A 203 -8.13 12.81 8.49
C ILE A 203 -7.05 13.71 9.07
N ILE A 204 -7.39 14.94 9.47
CA ILE A 204 -6.45 15.90 10.07
C ILE A 204 -5.76 15.29 11.29
N THR A 205 -6.54 14.66 12.19
CA THR A 205 -5.99 13.97 13.37
C THR A 205 -5.04 12.86 12.97
N GLU A 206 -5.37 12.09 11.92
CA GLU A 206 -4.50 11.01 11.46
C GLU A 206 -3.20 11.53 10.84
N VAL A 207 -3.25 12.65 10.12
CA VAL A 207 -2.06 13.29 9.58
C VAL A 207 -1.13 13.76 10.69
N HIS A 208 -1.67 14.39 11.75
CA HIS A 208 -0.87 14.74 12.93
C HIS A 208 -0.30 13.52 13.64
N ASN A 209 -1.06 12.43 13.78
CA ASN A 209 -0.57 11.20 14.38
C ASN A 209 0.62 10.61 13.62
N ILE A 210 0.58 10.66 12.28
CA ILE A 210 1.67 10.20 11.40
C ILE A 210 2.90 11.09 11.60
N ASP A 211 2.73 12.41 11.64
CA ASP A 211 3.82 13.36 11.87
C ASP A 211 4.50 13.10 13.23
N ASP A 212 3.71 12.98 14.30
CA ASP A 212 4.23 12.63 15.62
C ASP A 212 4.94 11.27 15.63
N GLU A 213 4.45 10.29 14.85
CA GLU A 213 5.08 8.98 14.72
C GLU A 213 6.45 9.07 14.05
N ILE A 214 6.59 9.88 13.00
CA ILE A 214 7.87 10.14 12.34
C ILE A 214 8.86 10.75 13.34
N VAL A 215 8.43 11.76 14.12
CA VAL A 215 9.26 12.42 15.14
C VAL A 215 9.70 11.42 16.22
N ARG A 216 8.80 10.56 16.71
CA ARG A 216 9.13 9.55 17.74
C ARG A 216 10.05 8.44 17.23
N LEU A 217 9.80 7.92 16.04
CA LEU A 217 10.55 6.77 15.50
C LEU A 217 11.90 7.18 14.90
N HIS A 218 11.98 8.39 14.34
CA HIS A 218 13.11 8.88 13.58
C HIS A 218 13.46 10.34 13.93
N PRO A 219 13.78 10.67 15.19
CA PRO A 219 14.00 12.06 15.61
C PRO A 219 15.16 12.75 14.87
N SER A 220 16.21 12.01 14.50
CA SER A 220 17.32 12.56 13.73
C SER A 220 17.00 12.76 12.24
N LEU A 221 15.95 12.12 11.72
CA LEU A 221 15.46 12.34 10.36
C LEU A 221 14.55 13.58 10.36
N SER A 222 13.57 13.63 11.26
CA SER A 222 12.60 14.74 11.32
C SER A 222 13.22 16.09 11.69
N SER A 223 14.37 16.13 12.39
CA SER A 223 14.98 17.39 12.81
C SER A 223 15.58 18.22 11.66
N LEU A 224 15.93 17.57 10.54
CA LEU A 224 16.75 18.17 9.47
C LEU A 224 16.19 17.93 8.07
N THR A 225 15.16 17.10 7.98
CA THR A 225 14.54 16.69 6.72
C THR A 225 13.03 16.77 6.87
N GLY A 226 12.36 16.95 5.75
CA GLY A 226 10.91 17.08 5.70
C GLY A 226 10.36 16.53 4.41
N SER A 227 9.05 16.63 4.27
CA SER A 227 8.36 16.30 3.03
C SER A 227 7.10 17.15 2.91
N THR A 228 6.73 17.51 1.69
CA THR A 228 5.36 17.91 1.40
C THR A 228 4.44 16.68 1.46
N LEU A 229 3.12 16.94 1.49
CA LEU A 229 2.09 15.95 1.34
C LEU A 229 0.98 16.54 0.47
N ILE A 230 0.76 15.98 -0.72
CA ILE A 230 -0.47 16.18 -1.48
C ILE A 230 -1.13 14.82 -1.68
N SER A 231 -2.39 14.67 -1.27
CA SER A 231 -3.16 13.46 -1.45
C SER A 231 -4.56 13.76 -1.95
N VAL A 232 -4.99 13.01 -2.96
CA VAL A 232 -6.34 13.06 -3.51
C VAL A 232 -7.01 11.72 -3.22
N ILE A 233 -8.12 11.77 -2.51
CA ILE A 233 -8.90 10.61 -2.08
C ILE A 233 -10.25 10.68 -2.78
N LEU A 234 -10.60 9.64 -3.51
CA LEU A 234 -11.91 9.47 -4.13
C LEU A 234 -12.67 8.36 -3.41
N GLU A 235 -13.76 8.73 -2.75
CA GLU A 235 -14.65 7.84 -2.02
C GLU A 235 -15.97 7.67 -2.77
N LEU A 236 -16.43 6.42 -2.86
CA LEU A 236 -17.75 6.05 -3.42
C LEU A 236 -17.97 6.57 -4.85
N ASN A 237 -16.90 6.82 -5.61
CA ASN A 237 -16.91 7.48 -6.93
C ASN A 237 -17.64 8.83 -6.96
N ARG A 238 -17.74 9.52 -5.82
CA ARG A 238 -18.54 10.75 -5.69
C ARG A 238 -17.84 11.84 -4.89
N PHE A 239 -17.16 11.48 -3.81
CA PHE A 239 -16.56 12.46 -2.90
C PHE A 239 -15.06 12.53 -3.14
N LEU A 240 -14.58 13.71 -3.51
CA LEU A 240 -13.18 14.00 -3.75
C LEU A 240 -12.64 14.84 -2.60
N THR A 241 -11.74 14.27 -1.80
CA THR A 241 -11.08 14.95 -0.70
C THR A 241 -9.62 15.19 -1.06
N VAL A 242 -9.14 16.41 -0.86
CA VAL A 242 -7.75 16.79 -1.12
C VAL A 242 -7.08 17.23 0.17
N ILE A 243 -5.95 16.61 0.48
CA ILE A 243 -5.11 16.91 1.64
C ILE A 243 -3.85 17.57 1.08
N ASN A 244 -3.61 18.85 1.42
CA ASN A 244 -2.39 19.55 1.03
C ASN A 244 -1.60 20.05 2.24
N ILE A 245 -0.30 19.77 2.25
CA ILE A 245 0.68 20.30 3.19
C ILE A 245 1.93 20.64 2.40
N GLY A 246 2.21 21.94 2.26
CA GLY A 246 3.36 22.46 1.52
C GLY A 246 2.97 23.01 0.16
N ASP A 247 3.91 23.00 -0.78
CA ASP A 247 3.84 23.66 -2.08
C ASP A 247 3.65 22.69 -3.26
N SER A 248 3.39 21.41 -2.98
CA SER A 248 2.88 20.47 -3.99
C SER A 248 1.41 20.78 -4.34
N ARG A 249 0.99 20.42 -5.56
CA ARG A 249 -0.31 20.86 -6.08
C ARG A 249 -1.13 19.75 -6.73
N ALA A 250 -2.44 19.76 -6.46
CA ALA A 250 -3.44 19.00 -7.20
C ALA A 250 -4.25 19.91 -8.10
N VAL A 251 -4.45 19.49 -9.35
CA VAL A 251 -5.20 20.21 -10.37
C VAL A 251 -6.11 19.23 -11.09
N ALA A 252 -7.40 19.53 -11.18
CA ALA A 252 -8.37 18.80 -12.00
C ALA A 252 -8.42 19.40 -13.41
N CYS A 253 -8.82 18.59 -14.38
CA CYS A 253 -9.14 19.05 -15.72
C CYS A 253 -10.63 18.79 -15.96
N ASP A 254 -11.38 19.83 -16.34
CA ASP A 254 -12.80 19.67 -16.67
C ASP A 254 -13.01 19.14 -18.09
N ILE A 255 -14.27 18.85 -18.42
CA ILE A 255 -14.66 18.34 -19.75
C ILE A 255 -14.35 19.32 -20.90
N THR A 256 -14.12 20.59 -20.60
CA THR A 256 -13.75 21.63 -21.57
C THR A 256 -12.24 21.81 -21.70
N GLY A 257 -11.45 21.03 -20.95
CA GLY A 257 -9.99 21.13 -20.93
C GLY A 257 -9.44 22.22 -20.00
N ARG A 258 -10.26 22.83 -19.15
CA ARG A 258 -9.81 23.87 -18.21
C ARG A 258 -9.19 23.23 -16.96
N ALA A 259 -8.07 23.81 -16.54
CA ALA A 259 -7.40 23.45 -15.29
C ALA A 259 -8.12 24.11 -14.09
N ILE A 260 -8.59 23.29 -13.15
CA ILE A 260 -9.24 23.71 -11.92
C ILE A 260 -8.31 23.38 -10.75
N PRO A 261 -7.77 24.36 -10.01
CA PRO A 261 -6.94 24.08 -8.85
C PRO A 261 -7.77 23.39 -7.76
N LEU A 262 -7.25 22.30 -7.21
CA LEU A 262 -7.87 21.58 -6.09
C LEU A 262 -7.16 21.84 -4.76
N SER A 263 -5.96 22.43 -4.80
CA SER A 263 -5.20 22.84 -3.63
C SER A 263 -4.56 24.21 -3.85
N ALA A 264 -4.25 24.89 -2.75
CA ALA A 264 -3.44 26.10 -2.74
C ALA A 264 -2.08 25.78 -2.09
N ASP A 265 -0.98 26.21 -2.71
CA ASP A 265 0.36 26.07 -2.14
C ASP A 265 0.42 26.80 -0.79
N HIS A 266 1.17 26.26 0.16
CA HIS A 266 1.47 26.93 1.43
C HIS A 266 2.83 27.62 1.34
N LYS A 267 2.83 28.95 1.26
CA LYS A 267 4.05 29.76 1.17
C LYS A 267 4.19 30.69 2.37
N PRO A 268 5.41 31.04 2.80
CA PRO A 268 5.63 31.99 3.90
C PRO A 268 5.04 33.39 3.63
N SER A 269 4.83 33.75 2.37
CA SER A 269 4.24 35.03 1.96
C SER A 269 2.72 35.09 2.11
N ASP A 270 2.07 33.97 2.35
CA ASP A 270 0.62 33.89 2.34
C ASP A 270 0.04 34.46 3.64
N SER A 271 -0.95 35.34 3.52
CA SER A 271 -1.69 35.92 4.64
C SER A 271 -2.83 34.98 5.03
N TYR A 272 -2.52 33.91 5.76
CA TYR A 272 -3.54 33.04 6.34
C TYR A 272 -4.13 33.63 7.62
#